data_AF-A0A935GM06-F1
#
_entry.id   AF-A0A935GM06-F1
#
_cell.length_a   1.000
_cell.length_b   1.000
_cell.length_c   1.000
_cell.angle_alpha   90.00
_cell.angle_beta   90.00
_cell.angle_gamma   90.00
#
_symmetry.space_group_name_H-M   'P 1'
#
loop_
_entity.id
_entity.type
_entity.pdbx_description
1 polymer ?
#
loop_
_entity_poly.entity_id
_entity_poly.type
_entity_poly.pdbx_seq_one_letter_code
_entity_poly.pdbx_strand_id
1 'polypeptide(L)' 'MAAMVEEMETPGDGQIRALLTIAGNPVLSTPNGRRVDRALAGLDFMAAIDLR' A
#
# COMPACT_ATOMS: atom_id res chain seq x y z
N MET A 1 4.94 7.90 -4.28
CA MET A 1 4.31 7.54 -2.99
C MET A 1 4.95 8.35 -1.85
N ALA A 2 4.59 9.62 -1.65
CA ALA A 2 5.08 10.36 -0.49
C ALA A 2 4.16 10.16 0.73
N ALA A 3 2.83 10.25 0.53
CA ALA A 3 1.84 10.15 1.60
C ALA A 3 1.05 8.84 1.64
N MET A 4 1.18 7.96 0.63
CA MET A 4 0.35 6.74 0.49
C MET A 4 0.27 5.91 1.78
N VAL A 5 1.41 5.65 2.44
CA VAL A 5 1.45 4.85 3.67
C VAL A 5 0.80 5.59 4.85
N GLU A 6 0.95 6.91 4.91
CA GLU A 6 0.33 7.74 5.95
C GLU A 6 -1.20 7.76 5.79
N GLU A 7 -1.70 7.80 4.56
CA GLU A 7 -3.14 7.73 4.26
C GLU A 7 -3.74 6.35 4.55
N MET A 8 -2.95 5.28 4.52
CA MET A 8 -3.35 3.94 4.97
C MET A 8 -3.38 3.83 6.50
N GLU A 9 -2.42 4.45 7.18
CA GLU A 9 -2.24 4.35 8.64
C GLU A 9 -3.13 5.33 9.42
N THR A 10 -3.59 6.43 8.81
CA THR A 10 -4.38 7.47 9.48
C THR A 10 -5.87 7.09 9.53
N PRO A 11 -6.45 6.84 10.72
CA PRO A 11 -7.85 6.48 10.84
C PRO A 11 -8.80 7.65 10.55
N GLY A 12 -9.99 7.33 10.04
CA GLY A 12 -11.07 8.29 9.79
C GLY A 12 -11.72 8.08 8.41
N ASP A 13 -12.64 8.97 8.06
CA ASP A 13 -13.46 8.86 6.84
C ASP A 13 -12.64 8.85 5.53
N GLY A 14 -11.36 9.27 5.58
CA GLY A 14 -10.44 9.28 4.43
C GLY A 14 -9.39 8.16 4.43
N GLN A 15 -9.44 7.21 5.36
CA GLN A 15 -8.42 6.16 5.45
C GLN A 15 -8.42 5.29 4.19
N ILE A 16 -7.25 5.09 3.59
CA ILE A 16 -7.10 4.11 2.50
C ILE A 16 -7.18 2.71 3.08
N ARG A 17 -8.20 1.96 2.66
CA ARG A 17 -8.42 0.56 3.08
C ARG A 17 -8.21 -0.46 1.97
N ALA A 18 -7.96 -0.01 0.75
CA ALA A 18 -7.69 -0.90 -0.38
C ALA A 18 -6.61 -0.36 -1.32
N LEU A 19 -5.84 -1.26 -1.92
CA LEU A 19 -4.83 -0.94 -2.93
C LEU A 19 -4.87 -1.92 -4.10
N LEU A 20 -4.85 -1.39 -5.32
CA LEU A 20 -4.61 -2.13 -6.55
C LEU A 20 -3.24 -1.72 -7.12
N THR A 21 -2.37 -2.69 -7.38
CA THR A 21 -1.13 -2.47 -8.13
C THR A 21 -1.22 -3.11 -9.51
N ILE A 22 -0.62 -2.46 -10.50
CA ILE A 22 -0.51 -2.98 -11.87
C ILE A 22 0.97 -2.94 -12.24
N ALA A 23 1.56 -4.12 -12.48
CA ALA A 23 2.98 -4.30 -12.80
C ALA A 23 3.93 -3.57 -11.84
N GLY A 24 3.60 -3.56 -10.54
CA GLY A 24 4.33 -2.79 -9.54
C GLY A 24 4.32 -3.43 -8.15
N ASN A 25 5.49 -3.39 -7.50
CA ASN A 25 5.67 -3.85 -6.12
C ASN A 25 6.07 -2.66 -5.21
N PRO A 26 5.13 -2.06 -4.45
CA PRO A 26 5.41 -0.89 -3.61
C PRO A 26 6.35 -1.20 -2.45
N VAL A 27 6.46 -2.45 -1.98
CA VAL A 27 7.43 -2.82 -0.93
C VAL A 27 8.87 -2.71 -1.42
N LEU A 28 9.10 -3.07 -2.69
CA LEU A 28 10.44 -3.07 -3.30
C LEU A 28 10.80 -1.75 -3.98
N SER A 29 9.81 -0.98 -4.46
CA SER A 29 10.05 0.23 -5.24
C SER A 29 9.96 1.54 -4.45
N THR A 30 9.63 1.48 -3.16
CA THR A 30 9.55 2.67 -2.30
C THR A 30 10.56 2.64 -1.16
N PRO A 31 11.03 3.81 -0.69
CA PRO A 31 11.84 3.90 0.52
C PRO A 31 11.09 3.30 1.72
N ASN A 32 11.82 2.67 2.65
CA ASN A 32 11.26 2.05 3.86
C ASN A 32 10.25 0.93 3.59
N GLY A 33 10.57 -0.01 2.69
CA GLY A 33 9.71 -1.16 2.35
C GLY A 33 9.11 -1.93 3.55
N ARG A 34 9.81 -2.04 4.69
CA ARG A 34 9.26 -2.65 5.92
C ARG A 34 8.05 -1.91 6.50
N ARG A 35 7.98 -0.57 6.36
CA ARG A 35 6.80 0.21 6.79
C ARG A 35 5.65 -0.03 5.81
N VAL A 36 5.96 -0.04 4.51
CA VAL A 36 4.99 -0.29 3.45
C VAL A 36 4.36 -1.67 3.62
N ASP A 37 5.18 -2.70 3.84
CA ASP A 37 4.72 -4.07 4.11
C ASP A 37 3.71 -4.14 5.27
N ARG A 38 4.01 -3.46 6.39
CA ARG A 38 3.07 -3.39 7.53
C ARG A 38 1.78 -2.66 7.20
N ALA A 39 1.86 -1.55 6.47
CA ALA A 39 0.68 -0.79 6.09
C ALA A 39 -0.23 -1.57 5.13
N LEU A 40 0.36 -2.32 4.19
CA LEU A 40 -0.38 -3.21 3.29
C LEU A 40 -1.11 -4.32 4.06
N ALA A 41 -0.49 -4.88 5.09
CA ALA A 41 -1.12 -5.89 5.95
C ALA A 41 -2.33 -5.36 6.75
N GLY A 42 -2.45 -4.03 6.89
CA GLY A 42 -3.60 -3.37 7.54
C GLY A 42 -4.75 -3.02 6.59
N LEU A 43 -4.60 -3.24 5.28
CA LEU A 43 -5.67 -3.02 4.31
C LEU A 43 -6.72 -4.13 4.42
N ASP A 44 -7.97 -3.77 4.12
CA ASP A 44 -9.06 -4.74 3.99
C ASP A 44 -8.93 -5.55 2.71
N PHE A 45 -8.34 -4.93 1.69
CA PHE A 45 -8.22 -5.53 0.37
C PHE A 45 -6.96 -5.07 -0.35
N MET A 46 -6.22 -6.03 -0.90
CA MET A 46 -5.10 -5.75 -1.77
C MET A 46 -5.17 -6.68 -2.98
N ALA A 47 -5.05 -6.10 -4.17
CA ALA A 47 -4.89 -6.85 -5.40
C ALA A 47 -3.64 -6.38 -6.15
N ALA A 48 -2.90 -7.32 -6.70
CA ALA A 48 -1.77 -7.05 -7.57
C ALA A 48 -1.99 -7.77 -8.90
N ILE A 49 -1.97 -7.00 -9.99
CA ILE A 49 -2.01 -7.53 -11.35
C ILE A 49 -0.60 -7.42 -11.88
N ASP A 50 -0.01 -8.57 -12.22
CA ASP A 50 1.33 -8.61 -12.79
C ASP A 50 1.35 -9.50 -14.03
N LEU A 51 2.21 -9.16 -14.97
CA LEU A 51 2.49 -9.93 -16.16
C LEU A 51 3.83 -10.62 -15.93
N ARG A 52 3.85 -11.95 -15.93
CA ARG A 52 5.10 -12.72 -15.83
C ARG A 52 6.03 -12.46 -17.00
#